data_AF-A0A4R2L4D9-F1
#
_entry.id   AF-A0A4R2L4D9-F1
#
_cell.length_a   1.000
_cell.length_b   1.000
_cell.length_c   1.000
_cell.angle_alpha   90.00
_cell.angle_beta   90.00
_cell.angle_gamma   90.00
#
_symmetry.space_group_name_H-M   'P 1'
#
loop_
_entity.id
_entity.type
_entity.pdbx_description
1 polymer ?
#
loop_
_entity_poly.entity_id
_entity_poly.type
_entity_poly.pdbx_seq_one_letter_code
_entity_poly.pdbx_strand_id
1 'polypeptide(L)'
;MAISTDSIYSHKIFTQTSPSGKKINYPLLSDRTQEVSKRYGILNEKGGFAYRATFVIDPEGNIQAFLVNPQPVGRNIAEIIRIIQGLQFNRKTGLGVPAGWNPGDPGIKMGWAYVGKY
;
A
#
# COMPACT_ATOMS: atom_id res chain seq x y z
N MET A 1 -2.15 8.33 -0.15
CA MET A 1 -3.34 8.71 -0.96
C MET A 1 -4.32 7.57 -0.91
N ALA A 2 -5.62 7.84 -0.99
CA ALA A 2 -6.64 6.78 -1.16
C ALA A 2 -7.45 7.06 -2.43
N ILE A 3 -7.98 6.00 -3.03
CA ILE A 3 -8.69 6.04 -4.30
C ILE A 3 -9.92 5.13 -4.23
N SER A 4 -11.02 5.55 -4.86
CA SER A 4 -12.19 4.70 -5.09
C SER A 4 -12.88 5.10 -6.39
N THR A 5 -13.85 4.29 -6.83
CA THR A 5 -14.67 4.57 -8.01
C THR A 5 -15.76 5.62 -7.77
N ASP A 6 -15.83 6.18 -6.56
CA ASP A 6 -16.77 7.25 -6.20
C ASP A 6 -16.42 8.59 -6.87
N SER A 7 -17.38 9.51 -6.89
CA SER A 7 -17.15 10.88 -7.37
C SER A 7 -16.41 11.75 -6.36
N ILE A 8 -15.77 12.82 -6.84
CA ILE A 8 -15.19 13.87 -5.98
C ILE A 8 -16.24 14.50 -5.04
N TYR A 9 -17.51 14.55 -5.45
CA TYR A 9 -18.59 15.08 -4.63
C TYR A 9 -18.89 14.14 -3.45
N SER A 10 -18.91 12.82 -3.70
CA SER A 10 -19.04 11.81 -2.66
C SER A 10 -17.91 11.92 -1.64
N HIS A 11 -16.66 12.04 -2.11
CA HIS A 11 -15.49 12.25 -1.24
C HIS A 11 -15.60 13.51 -0.40
N LYS A 12 -16.04 14.64 -0.99
CA LYS A 12 -16.23 15.90 -0.26
C LYS A 12 -17.29 15.78 0.84
N ILE A 13 -18.43 15.16 0.55
CA ILE A 13 -19.47 14.97 1.56
C ILE A 13 -18.97 13.99 2.63
N PHE A 14 -18.26 12.93 2.26
CA PHE A 14 -17.69 11.98 3.20
C PHE A 14 -16.70 12.64 4.18
N THR A 15 -15.79 13.50 3.71
CA THR A 15 -14.86 14.22 4.59
C THR A 15 -15.55 15.23 5.50
N GLN A 16 -16.72 15.76 5.11
CA GLN A 16 -17.50 16.71 5.92
C GLN A 16 -18.41 16.03 6.96
N THR A 17 -18.94 14.85 6.64
CA THR A 17 -20.00 14.20 7.43
C THR A 17 -19.48 13.08 8.30
N SER A 18 -18.56 12.25 7.79
CA SER A 18 -18.07 11.07 8.51
C SER A 18 -17.03 11.44 9.59
N PRO A 19 -17.14 10.91 10.82
CA PRO A 19 -16.10 11.07 11.85
C PRO A 19 -14.73 10.56 11.40
N SER A 20 -14.68 9.50 10.58
CA SER A 20 -13.42 8.98 10.03
C SER A 20 -12.94 9.84 8.86
N GLY A 21 -13.85 10.33 8.01
CA GLY A 21 -13.55 11.21 6.89
C GLY A 21 -12.90 12.52 7.31
N LYS A 22 -13.37 13.13 8.41
CA LYS A 22 -12.82 14.39 8.96
C LYS A 22 -11.35 14.30 9.40
N LYS A 23 -10.87 13.09 9.71
CA LYS A 23 -9.48 12.85 10.15
C LYS A 23 -8.51 12.64 8.99
N ILE A 24 -9.03 12.54 7.75
CA ILE A 24 -8.20 12.27 6.58
C ILE A 24 -7.47 13.55 6.20
N ASN A 25 -6.14 13.49 6.24
CA ASN A 25 -5.23 14.59 5.91
C ASN A 25 -4.45 14.35 4.60
N TYR A 26 -4.90 13.40 3.79
CA TYR A 26 -4.28 13.06 2.51
C TYR A 26 -5.33 13.07 1.38
N PRO A 27 -4.90 13.17 0.10
CA PRO A 27 -5.83 13.22 -1.02
C PRO A 27 -6.69 11.95 -1.16
N LEU A 28 -7.98 12.18 -1.42
CA LEU A 28 -8.96 11.18 -1.86
C LEU A 28 -9.20 11.34 -3.37
N LEU A 29 -8.72 10.38 -4.15
CA LEU A 29 -8.83 10.37 -5.61
C LEU A 29 -10.14 9.69 -6.05
N SER A 30 -10.69 10.22 -7.14
CA SER A 30 -11.89 9.71 -7.79
C SER A 30 -11.50 8.97 -9.07
N ASP A 31 -11.82 7.68 -9.15
CA ASP A 31 -11.61 6.80 -10.30
C ASP A 31 -12.95 6.44 -10.93
N ARG A 32 -13.77 7.45 -11.26
CA ARG A 32 -15.10 7.23 -11.85
C ARG A 32 -15.06 6.48 -13.18
N THR A 33 -13.98 6.63 -13.94
CA THR A 33 -13.77 5.90 -15.21
C THR A 33 -13.37 4.45 -14.98
N GLN A 34 -13.01 4.10 -13.73
CA GLN A 34 -12.51 2.79 -13.31
C GLN A 34 -11.18 2.38 -13.97
N GLU A 35 -10.54 3.30 -14.69
CA GLU A 35 -9.32 3.03 -15.45
C GLU A 35 -8.15 2.72 -14.53
N VAL A 36 -8.04 3.43 -13.40
CA VAL A 36 -6.95 3.19 -12.45
C VAL A 36 -7.14 1.82 -11.81
N SER A 37 -8.34 1.53 -11.32
CA SER A 37 -8.67 0.24 -10.70
C SER A 37 -8.45 -0.94 -11.66
N LYS A 38 -8.75 -0.76 -12.96
CA LYS A 38 -8.46 -1.76 -14.00
C LYS A 38 -6.96 -1.93 -14.23
N ARG A 39 -6.21 -0.84 -14.39
CA ARG A 39 -4.76 -0.88 -14.64
C ARG A 39 -3.99 -1.53 -13.49
N TYR A 40 -4.45 -1.34 -12.26
CA TYR A 40 -3.88 -1.98 -11.07
C TYR A 40 -4.42 -3.41 -10.83
N GLY A 41 -5.32 -3.93 -11.67
CA GLY A 41 -5.84 -5.29 -11.59
C GLY A 41 -6.73 -5.56 -10.39
N ILE A 42 -7.35 -4.52 -9.81
CA ILE A 42 -8.11 -4.59 -8.54
C ILE A 42 -9.57 -4.21 -8.71
N LEU A 43 -10.04 -3.93 -9.92
CA LEU A 43 -11.46 -3.68 -10.18
C LEU A 43 -12.26 -4.98 -10.08
N ASN A 44 -13.34 -4.97 -9.31
CA ASN A 44 -14.44 -5.91 -9.47
C ASN A 44 -15.36 -5.42 -10.61
N GLU A 45 -15.23 -6.03 -11.79
CA GLU A 45 -15.96 -5.61 -12.98
C GLU A 45 -17.49 -5.76 -12.85
N LYS A 46 -17.94 -6.77 -12.10
CA LYS A 46 -19.38 -6.98 -11.87
C LYS A 46 -19.96 -5.95 -10.91
N GLY A 47 -19.20 -5.57 -9.90
CA GLY A 47 -19.63 -4.64 -8.85
C GLY A 47 -19.32 -3.18 -9.12
N GLY A 48 -18.41 -2.87 -10.05
CA GLY A 48 -17.99 -1.50 -10.34
C GLY A 48 -17.18 -0.84 -9.21
N PHE A 49 -16.62 -1.63 -8.29
CA PHE A 49 -15.84 -1.16 -7.16
C PHE A 49 -14.46 -1.84 -7.10
N ALA A 50 -13.50 -1.16 -6.48
CA ALA A 50 -12.16 -1.69 -6.25
C ALA A 50 -12.13 -2.67 -5.06
N TYR A 51 -11.42 -3.79 -5.20
CA TYR A 51 -10.99 -4.61 -4.06
C TYR A 51 -10.09 -3.79 -3.12
N ARG A 52 -9.95 -4.26 -1.88
CA ARG A 52 -9.16 -3.57 -0.85
C ARG A 52 -7.67 -3.78 -1.09
N ALA A 53 -7.10 -2.97 -1.96
CA ALA A 53 -5.69 -3.03 -2.30
C ALA A 53 -4.89 -1.89 -1.67
N THR A 54 -3.61 -2.16 -1.40
CA THR A 54 -2.60 -1.17 -1.02
C THR A 54 -1.36 -1.42 -1.85
N PHE A 55 -0.84 -0.37 -2.49
CA PHE A 55 0.38 -0.40 -3.26
C PHE A 55 1.41 0.53 -2.60
N VAL A 56 2.63 0.03 -2.42
CA VAL A 56 3.78 0.82 -1.98
C VAL A 56 4.63 1.10 -3.21
N ILE A 57 4.75 2.37 -3.56
CA ILE A 57 5.43 2.85 -4.76
C ILE A 57 6.64 3.66 -4.33
N ASP A 58 7.80 3.39 -4.93
CA ASP A 58 9.03 4.13 -4.66
C ASP A 58 9.06 5.50 -5.36
N PRO A 59 10.02 6.39 -5.03
CA PRO A 59 10.22 7.66 -5.74
C PRO A 59 10.49 7.54 -7.24
N GLU A 60 10.97 6.38 -7.71
CA GLU A 60 11.22 6.07 -9.12
C GLU A 60 9.93 5.63 -9.85
N GLY A 61 8.82 5.47 -9.13
CA GLY A 61 7.52 5.09 -9.67
C GLY A 61 7.30 3.58 -9.78
N ASN A 62 8.19 2.75 -9.23
CA ASN A 62 8.05 1.29 -9.26
C ASN A 62 7.27 0.78 -8.04
N ILE A 63 6.43 -0.23 -8.28
CA ILE A 63 5.72 -0.92 -7.21
C ILE A 63 6.70 -1.84 -6.48
N GLN A 64 6.94 -1.56 -5.20
CA GLN A 64 7.83 -2.35 -4.34
C GLN A 64 7.07 -3.41 -3.54
N ALA A 65 5.80 -3.16 -3.22
CA ALA A 65 4.93 -4.12 -2.56
C ALA A 65 3.47 -3.84 -2.89
N PHE A 66 2.65 -4.90 -2.90
CA PHE A 66 1.21 -4.79 -3.02
C PHE A 66 0.52 -5.81 -2.10
N LEU A 67 -0.58 -5.39 -1.48
CA LEU A 67 -1.41 -6.23 -0.63
C LEU A 67 -2.85 -6.10 -1.10
N VAL A 68 -3.49 -7.23 -1.40
CA VAL A 68 -4.89 -7.28 -1.83
C VAL A 68 -5.67 -8.10 -0.82
N ASN A 69 -6.64 -7.46 -0.17
CA ASN A 69 -7.53 -8.08 0.78
C ASN A 69 -8.93 -8.26 0.16
N PRO A 70 -9.62 -9.38 0.47
CA PRO A 70 -11.01 -9.52 0.10
C PRO A 70 -11.88 -8.52 0.89
N GLN A 71 -13.08 -8.24 0.39
CA GLN A 71 -14.00 -7.24 0.98
C GLN A 71 -14.25 -7.38 2.50
N PRO A 72 -14.43 -8.59 3.09
CA PRO A 72 -14.71 -8.71 4.52
C PRO A 72 -13.47 -8.48 5.40
N VAL A 73 -12.25 -8.48 4.84
CA VAL A 73 -11.01 -8.40 5.61
C VAL A 73 -10.46 -6.98 5.58
N GLY A 74 -10.13 -6.45 6.76
CA GLY A 74 -9.47 -5.16 6.92
C GLY A 74 -7.98 -5.22 6.58
N ARG A 75 -7.37 -4.06 6.31
CA ARG A 75 -5.91 -3.94 6.12
C ARG A 75 -5.24 -3.84 7.49
N ASN A 76 -4.00 -4.33 7.58
CA ASN A 76 -3.14 -4.13 8.74
C ASN A 76 -2.19 -2.95 8.49
N ILE A 77 -2.42 -1.82 9.18
CA ILE A 77 -1.60 -0.61 9.03
C ILE A 77 -0.18 -0.83 9.54
N ALA A 78 0.00 -1.59 10.63
CA ALA A 78 1.32 -1.87 11.19
C ALA A 78 2.19 -2.61 10.17
N GLU A 79 1.62 -3.55 9.42
CA GLU A 79 2.34 -4.28 8.38
C GLU A 79 2.72 -3.38 7.20
N ILE A 80 1.82 -2.49 6.77
CA ILE A 80 2.12 -1.52 5.70
C ILE A 80 3.30 -0.61 6.13
N ILE A 81 3.28 -0.12 7.37
CA ILE A 81 4.36 0.70 7.93
C ILE A 81 5.67 -0.10 8.00
N ARG A 82 5.62 -1.35 8.46
CA ARG A 82 6.79 -2.24 8.55
C ARG A 82 7.44 -2.47 7.20
N ILE A 83 6.64 -2.71 6.16
CA ILE A 83 7.12 -2.85 4.77
C ILE A 83 7.81 -1.56 4.31
N ILE A 84 7.19 -0.40 4.51
CA ILE A 84 7.78 0.89 4.13
C ILE A 84 9.11 1.12 4.85
N GLN A 85 9.18 0.85 6.15
CA GLN A 85 10.40 1.00 6.95
C GLN A 85 11.49 0.02 6.51
N GLY A 86 11.13 -1.22 6.17
CA GLY A 86 12.06 -2.21 5.64
C GLY A 86 12.66 -1.77 4.30
N LEU A 87 11.83 -1.28 3.37
CA LEU A 87 12.29 -0.75 2.10
C LEU A 87 13.24 0.45 2.29
N GLN A 88 12.91 1.37 3.20
CA GLN A 88 13.78 2.49 3.55
C GLN A 88 15.10 2.04 4.19
N PHE A 89 15.06 1.04 5.07
CA PHE A 89 16.25 0.45 5.69
C PHE A 89 17.18 -0.19 4.65
N ASN A 90 16.62 -1.00 3.74
CA ASN A 90 17.38 -1.61 2.65
C ASN A 90 18.05 -0.53 1.79
N ARG A 91 17.30 0.51 1.40
CA ARG A 91 17.82 1.61 0.60
C ARG A 91 18.94 2.39 1.30
N LYS A 92 18.87 2.56 2.62
CA LYS A 92 19.87 3.28 3.40
C LYS A 92 21.14 2.47 3.66
N THR A 93 21.01 1.17 3.90
CA THR A 93 22.12 0.33 4.39
C THR A 93 22.71 -0.60 3.34
N GLY A 94 21.96 -0.88 2.27
CA GLY A 94 22.30 -1.94 1.32
C GLY A 94 22.16 -3.36 1.88
N LEU A 95 21.62 -3.53 3.09
CA LEU A 95 21.36 -4.83 3.71
C LEU A 95 19.96 -5.34 3.33
N GLY A 96 19.83 -6.65 3.20
CA GLY A 96 18.54 -7.31 3.00
C GLY A 96 17.69 -7.25 4.27
N VAL A 97 16.37 -7.29 4.08
CA VAL A 97 15.36 -7.29 5.14
C VAL A 97 14.84 -8.72 5.29
N PRO A 98 15.21 -9.46 6.36
CA PRO A 98 14.79 -10.85 6.53
C PRO A 98 13.29 -10.98 6.84
N ALA A 99 12.78 -12.21 6.76
CA ALA A 99 11.41 -12.52 7.17
C ALA A 99 11.19 -12.16 8.66
N GLY A 100 10.05 -11.56 8.98
CA GLY A 100 9.73 -11.14 10.35
C GLY A 100 10.48 -9.90 10.85
N TRP A 101 11.29 -9.25 10.01
CA TRP A 101 12.05 -8.06 10.40
C TRP A 101 11.16 -6.91 10.88
N ASN A 102 11.55 -6.27 11.98
CA ASN A 102 10.99 -5.05 12.54
C ASN A 102 12.04 -3.94 12.66
N PRO A 103 11.62 -2.67 12.78
CA PRO A 103 12.55 -1.57 13.01
C PRO A 103 13.45 -1.81 14.22
N GLY A 104 14.76 -1.81 14.00
CA GLY A 104 15.77 -2.09 15.02
C GLY A 104 16.43 -3.47 14.87
N ASP A 105 15.80 -4.39 14.13
CA ASP A 105 16.36 -5.72 13.89
C ASP A 105 17.55 -5.66 12.91
N PRO A 106 18.52 -6.57 13.05
CA PRO A 106 19.65 -6.64 12.13
C PRO A 106 19.20 -7.02 10.72
N GLY A 107 19.80 -6.36 9.73
CA GLY A 107 19.68 -6.76 8.33
C GLY A 107 20.61 -7.92 7.98
N ILE A 108 20.39 -8.53 6.82
CA ILE A 108 21.24 -9.61 6.29
C ILE A 108 22.14 -9.11 5.16
N LYS A 109 23.35 -9.65 5.04
CA LYS A 109 24.21 -9.32 3.90
C LYS A 109 23.71 -10.04 2.65
N MET A 110 23.56 -9.31 1.56
CA MET A 110 23.13 -9.87 0.28
C MET A 110 24.36 -10.25 -0.56
N GLY A 111 24.25 -11.33 -1.34
CA GLY A 111 25.26 -11.74 -2.31
C GLY A 111 25.62 -13.22 -2.27
N TRP A 112 26.26 -13.70 -3.34
CA TRP A 112 26.63 -15.11 -3.54
C TRP A 112 27.43 -15.72 -2.39
N ALA A 113 28.33 -14.93 -1.80
CA ALA A 113 29.17 -15.37 -0.68
C ALA A 113 28.38 -15.72 0.59
N TYR A 114 27.12 -15.31 0.70
CA TYR A 114 26.26 -15.48 1.87
C TYR A 114 25.10 -16.47 1.65
N VAL A 115 25.00 -17.09 0.47
CA VAL A 115 23.97 -18.08 0.17
C VAL A 115 24.13 -19.32 1.08
N GLY A 116 23.06 -19.72 1.75
CA GLY A 116 23.03 -20.90 2.64
C GLY A 116 23.75 -20.74 3.98
N LYS A 117 24.16 -19.51 4.35
CA LYS A 117 24.89 -19.22 5.60
C LYS A 117 24.01 -18.63 6.70
N TYR A 118 22.71 -18.51 6.46
CA TYR A 118 21.69 -18.03 7.39
C TYR A 118 20.59 -19.07 7.52
#